data_AF-A0A931PH21-F1
#
_entry.id   AF-A0A931PH21-F1
#
_cell.length_a   1.000
_cell.length_b   1.000
_cell.length_c   1.000
_cell.angle_alpha   90.00
_cell.angle_beta   90.00
_cell.angle_gamma   90.00
#
_symmetry.space_group_name_H-M   'P 1'
#
loop_
_entity.id
_entity.type
_entity.pdbx_description
1 polymer ?
#
loop_
_entity_poly.entity_id
_entity_poly.type
_entity_poly.pdbx_seq_one_letter_code
_entity_poly.pdbx_strand_id
1 'polypeptide(L)'
;MADPTLMQFVRESLSAGASRADIRKVLIGAGWPDDQADDALARFAEADFPIPVPRPQADGSAREAFLYIVHFALLGAVATSVGAIAFAAVDLALSDALSASSRSASGLRWQVAWLIVGYPIFIFSGARLAAARRKDPNRRASRVKAWLTYVTLVFAALALIGDFVAVVFQFLDGELSARFLSKAGVVAAIAGAILFVYSRDAERRVAGVDYLGRVIAIATSVIVALLVAWAFTIVRSPSAARAERADERRLADIQSIVRLVDCHASYFGGAPETLQAAADRLGERASSQPIAPNCALSPPEDPVTGEPYVFRSTGAQTFEVCATFERGWPRGRGPDDSQRMELRDWRGSLQGERSIELPIGAGPTCYDFAVAEVRDPDETD
;
A
#
# COMPACT_ATOMS: atom_id res chain seq x y z
N MET A 1 -2.06 -38.25 -11.77
CA MET A 1 -3.05 -39.31 -11.44
C MET A 1 -2.23 -40.58 -11.20
N ALA A 2 -2.47 -41.40 -10.17
CA ALA A 2 -1.82 -42.72 -10.18
C ALA A 2 -2.41 -43.49 -11.35
N ASP A 3 -1.57 -44.17 -12.13
CA ASP A 3 -2.03 -44.89 -13.31
C ASP A 3 -3.15 -45.86 -12.90
N PRO A 4 -4.35 -45.78 -13.49
CA PRO A 4 -5.45 -46.68 -13.17
C PRO A 4 -5.06 -48.16 -13.36
N THR A 5 -4.16 -48.43 -14.30
CA THR A 5 -3.57 -49.75 -14.58
C THR A 5 -2.68 -50.21 -13.42
N LEU A 6 -1.83 -49.33 -12.90
CA LEU A 6 -0.99 -49.61 -11.72
C LEU A 6 -1.84 -49.91 -10.48
N MET A 7 -2.87 -49.09 -10.25
CA MET A 7 -3.81 -49.29 -9.14
C MET A 7 -4.60 -50.58 -9.24
N GLN A 8 -4.99 -50.97 -10.46
CA GLN A 8 -5.67 -52.23 -10.71
C GLN A 8 -4.73 -53.41 -10.45
N PHE A 9 -3.52 -53.37 -11.00
CA PHE A 9 -2.51 -54.41 -10.79
C PHE A 9 -2.21 -54.64 -9.30
N VAL A 10 -2.00 -53.56 -8.53
CA VAL A 10 -1.73 -53.67 -7.08
C VAL A 10 -2.93 -54.27 -6.34
N ARG A 11 -4.16 -53.86 -6.68
CA ARG A 11 -5.38 -54.40 -6.08
C ARG A 11 -5.52 -55.91 -6.34
N GLU A 12 -5.34 -56.32 -7.60
CA GLU A 12 -5.44 -57.72 -8.01
C GLU A 12 -4.35 -58.58 -7.36
N SER A 13 -3.11 -58.08 -7.36
CA SER A 13 -1.98 -58.77 -6.73
C SER A 13 -2.15 -58.96 -5.23
N LEU A 14 -2.63 -57.93 -4.52
CA LEU A 14 -2.92 -58.03 -3.09
C LEU A 14 -4.09 -58.99 -2.82
N SER A 15 -5.13 -58.99 -3.68
CA SER A 15 -6.25 -59.94 -3.55
C SER A 15 -5.85 -61.39 -3.85
N ALA A 16 -4.82 -61.60 -4.68
CA ALA A 16 -4.23 -62.90 -4.96
C ALA A 16 -3.27 -63.38 -3.85
N GLY A 17 -3.08 -62.60 -2.78
CA GLY A 17 -2.23 -62.95 -1.64
C GLY A 17 -0.74 -62.67 -1.83
N ALA A 18 -0.35 -61.93 -2.88
CA ALA A 18 1.05 -61.55 -3.07
C ALA A 18 1.52 -60.58 -1.97
N SER A 19 2.76 -60.76 -1.51
CA SER A 19 3.32 -59.87 -0.48
C SER A 19 3.60 -58.48 -1.07
N ARG A 20 3.48 -57.44 -0.25
CA ARG A 20 3.80 -56.06 -0.68
C ARG A 20 5.25 -55.90 -1.16
N ALA A 21 6.17 -56.65 -0.57
CA ALA A 21 7.58 -56.67 -0.96
C ALA A 21 7.76 -57.25 -2.37
N ASP A 22 7.03 -58.32 -2.69
CA ASP A 22 7.08 -58.95 -4.01
C ASP A 22 6.45 -58.06 -5.08
N ILE A 23 5.29 -57.47 -4.78
CA ILE A 23 4.63 -56.52 -5.69
C ILE A 23 5.55 -55.34 -5.97
N ARG A 24 6.18 -54.76 -4.93
CA ARG A 24 7.17 -53.69 -5.08
C ARG A 24 8.30 -54.12 -6.00
N LYS A 25 8.91 -55.28 -5.74
CA LYS A 25 10.03 -55.79 -6.54
C LYS A 25 9.67 -55.96 -8.02
N VAL A 26 8.47 -56.50 -8.32
CA VAL A 26 7.98 -56.66 -9.69
C VAL A 26 7.75 -55.30 -10.36
N LEU A 27 7.18 -54.32 -9.64
CA LEU A 27 6.97 -52.97 -10.17
C LEU A 27 8.30 -52.28 -10.51
N ILE A 28 9.29 -52.33 -9.61
CA ILE A 28 10.62 -51.77 -9.87
C ILE A 28 11.30 -52.50 -11.04
N GLY A 29 11.20 -53.83 -11.09
CA GLY A 29 11.72 -54.62 -12.20
C GLY A 29 11.08 -54.30 -13.56
N ALA A 30 9.83 -53.84 -13.55
CA ALA A 30 9.11 -53.37 -14.73
C ALA A 30 9.41 -51.90 -15.10
N GLY A 31 10.27 -51.21 -14.33
CA GLY A 31 10.69 -49.84 -14.59
C GLY A 31 9.83 -48.77 -13.92
N TRP A 32 8.93 -49.13 -13.00
CA TRP A 32 8.21 -48.14 -12.20
C TRP A 32 9.15 -47.43 -11.22
N PRO A 33 9.05 -46.10 -11.06
CA PRO A 33 9.78 -45.38 -10.02
C PRO A 33 9.42 -45.84 -8.60
N ASP A 34 10.39 -45.84 -7.69
CA ASP A 34 10.23 -46.27 -6.29
C ASP A 34 9.07 -45.54 -5.58
N ASP A 35 8.95 -44.23 -5.80
CA ASP A 35 7.91 -43.40 -5.20
C ASP A 35 6.50 -43.76 -5.71
N GLN A 36 6.37 -44.17 -6.97
CA GLN A 36 5.10 -44.59 -7.55
C GLN A 36 4.67 -45.98 -7.07
N ALA A 37 5.61 -46.92 -6.96
CA ALA A 37 5.34 -48.25 -6.41
C ALA A 37 4.94 -48.17 -4.94
N ASP A 38 5.66 -47.37 -4.14
CA ASP A 38 5.38 -47.19 -2.72
C ASP A 38 4.06 -46.44 -2.48
N ASP A 39 3.72 -45.39 -3.28
CA ASP A 39 2.41 -44.71 -3.20
C ASP A 39 1.26 -45.66 -3.55
N ALA A 40 1.42 -46.48 -4.60
CA ALA A 40 0.39 -47.42 -5.04
C ALA A 40 0.08 -48.47 -3.97
N LEU A 41 1.10 -49.02 -3.31
CA LEU A 41 0.95 -49.97 -2.20
C LEU A 41 0.35 -49.31 -0.95
N ALA A 42 0.78 -48.08 -0.64
CA ALA A 42 0.32 -47.34 0.54
C ALA A 42 -1.17 -46.94 0.50
N ARG A 43 -1.80 -46.99 -0.69
CA ARG A 43 -3.24 -46.72 -0.88
C ARG A 43 -4.15 -47.81 -0.35
N PHE A 44 -3.63 -48.98 -0.01
CA PHE A 44 -4.40 -50.04 0.63
C PHE A 44 -3.99 -50.18 2.11
N ALA A 45 -4.96 -50.38 3.00
CA ALA A 45 -4.69 -50.59 4.42
C ALA A 45 -4.15 -52.00 4.67
N GLU A 46 -3.28 -52.14 5.67
CA GLU A 46 -2.96 -53.44 6.26
C GLU A 46 -4.06 -53.74 7.27
N ALA A 47 -5.12 -54.38 6.78
CA ALA A 47 -6.24 -54.82 7.57
C ALA A 47 -6.42 -56.31 7.30
N ASP A 48 -6.74 -57.08 8.34
CA ASP A 48 -7.12 -58.48 8.20
C ASP A 48 -8.54 -58.54 7.62
N PHE A 49 -8.61 -58.40 6.30
CA PHE A 49 -9.84 -58.41 5.53
C PHE A 49 -9.61 -59.17 4.21
N PRO A 50 -10.56 -60.00 3.73
CA PRO A 50 -10.35 -60.85 2.56
C PRO A 50 -10.04 -60.11 1.25
N ILE A 51 -10.36 -58.82 1.18
CA ILE A 51 -10.05 -57.98 0.02
C ILE A 51 -9.23 -56.76 0.44
N PRO A 52 -8.35 -56.23 -0.42
CA PRO A 52 -7.55 -55.05 -0.10
C PRO A 52 -8.44 -53.84 0.19
N VAL A 53 -8.38 -53.33 1.43
CA VAL A 53 -9.21 -52.20 1.86
C VAL A 53 -8.58 -50.89 1.37
N PRO A 54 -9.25 -50.10 0.51
CA PRO A 54 -8.70 -48.81 0.07
C PRO A 54 -8.67 -47.83 1.25
N ARG A 55 -7.56 -47.10 1.39
CA ARG A 55 -7.46 -45.97 2.31
C ARG A 55 -8.18 -44.76 1.71
N PRO A 56 -8.88 -43.95 2.54
CA PRO A 56 -9.54 -42.74 2.06
C PRO A 56 -8.52 -41.78 1.46
N GLN A 57 -8.64 -41.49 0.17
CA GLN A 57 -7.82 -40.47 -0.48
C GLN A 57 -8.50 -39.11 -0.27
N ALA A 58 -7.74 -38.15 0.27
CA ALA A 58 -8.15 -36.76 0.23
C ALA A 58 -7.82 -36.24 -1.17
N ASP A 59 -8.66 -36.54 -2.16
CA ASP A 59 -8.63 -35.77 -3.40
C ASP A 59 -8.90 -34.31 -3.03
N GLY A 60 -7.98 -33.43 -3.40
CA GLY A 60 -7.93 -32.05 -2.91
C GLY A 60 -9.28 -31.36 -3.06
N SER A 61 -9.99 -31.19 -1.95
CA SER A 61 -11.30 -30.56 -1.94
C SER A 61 -11.17 -29.15 -2.55
N ALA A 62 -12.14 -28.72 -3.36
CA ALA A 62 -12.17 -27.35 -3.89
C ALA A 62 -11.98 -26.29 -2.79
N ARG A 63 -12.47 -26.59 -1.56
CA ARG A 63 -12.26 -25.77 -0.37
C ARG A 63 -10.79 -25.67 0.04
N GLU A 64 -10.04 -26.77 -0.04
CA GLU A 64 -8.62 -26.79 0.26
C GLU A 64 -7.82 -25.99 -0.77
N ALA A 65 -8.13 -26.17 -2.06
CA ALA A 65 -7.55 -25.39 -3.14
C ALA A 65 -7.78 -23.88 -2.94
N PHE A 66 -9.02 -23.48 -2.65
CA PHE A 66 -9.38 -22.10 -2.36
C PHE A 66 -8.55 -21.52 -1.20
N LEU A 67 -8.45 -22.24 -0.08
CA LEU A 67 -7.69 -21.76 1.08
C LEU A 67 -6.19 -21.60 0.78
N TYR A 68 -5.60 -22.51 -0.01
CA TYR A 68 -4.20 -22.37 -0.44
C TYR A 68 -4.01 -21.22 -1.42
N ILE A 69 -4.91 -21.03 -2.39
CA ILE A 69 -4.86 -19.90 -3.33
C ILE A 69 -4.90 -18.57 -2.55
N VAL A 70 -5.84 -18.43 -1.62
CA VAL A 70 -5.95 -17.24 -0.77
C VAL A 70 -4.66 -17.05 0.06
N HIS A 71 -4.12 -18.12 0.64
CA HIS A 71 -2.89 -18.05 1.43
C HIS A 71 -1.68 -17.57 0.60
N PHE A 72 -1.48 -18.12 -0.59
CA PHE A 72 -0.36 -17.73 -1.47
C PHE A 72 -0.57 -16.34 -2.10
N ALA A 73 -1.81 -15.96 -2.40
CA ALA A 73 -2.13 -14.60 -2.82
C ALA A 73 -1.80 -13.57 -1.72
N LEU A 74 -2.15 -13.87 -0.47
CA LEU A 74 -1.80 -13.04 0.68
C LEU A 74 -0.29 -12.98 0.92
N LEU A 75 0.43 -14.09 0.73
CA LEU A 75 1.90 -14.10 0.78
C LEU A 75 2.49 -13.11 -0.23
N GLY A 76 2.03 -13.17 -1.49
CA GLY A 76 2.47 -12.25 -2.54
C GLY A 76 2.18 -10.79 -2.19
N ALA A 77 0.94 -10.48 -1.78
CA ALA A 77 0.55 -9.14 -1.39
C ALA A 77 1.39 -8.59 -0.22
N VAL A 78 1.59 -9.39 0.84
CA VAL A 78 2.44 -9.02 1.97
C VAL A 78 3.89 -8.81 1.54
N ALA A 79 4.44 -9.71 0.73
CA ALA A 79 5.82 -9.61 0.24
C ALA A 79 6.04 -8.31 -0.57
N THR A 80 5.11 -7.98 -1.46
CA THR A 80 5.15 -6.72 -2.22
C THR A 80 5.02 -5.51 -1.32
N SER A 81 4.11 -5.52 -0.34
CA SER A 81 3.95 -4.40 0.59
C SER A 81 5.17 -4.20 1.50
N VAL A 82 5.77 -5.28 2.00
CA VAL A 82 7.04 -5.24 2.74
C VAL A 82 8.15 -4.64 1.87
N GLY A 83 8.30 -5.13 0.63
CA GLY A 83 9.29 -4.61 -0.31
C GLY A 83 9.12 -3.12 -0.60
N ALA A 84 7.88 -2.67 -0.82
CA ALA A 84 7.58 -1.26 -1.08
C ALA A 84 7.91 -0.34 0.12
N ILE A 85 7.61 -0.75 1.35
CA ILE A 85 7.97 0.02 2.55
C ILE A 85 9.50 0.02 2.74
N ALA A 86 10.15 -1.12 2.54
CA ALA A 86 11.61 -1.21 2.63
C ALA A 86 12.30 -0.34 1.56
N PHE A 87 11.76 -0.25 0.33
CA PHE A 87 12.25 0.66 -0.70
C PHE A 87 12.09 2.12 -0.27
N ALA A 88 10.96 2.48 0.34
CA ALA A 88 10.78 3.81 0.90
C ALA A 88 11.80 4.12 2.02
N ALA A 89 12.21 3.10 2.79
CA ALA A 89 13.25 3.23 3.82
C ALA A 89 14.63 3.46 3.22
N VAL A 90 14.99 2.67 2.20
CA VAL A 90 16.24 2.84 1.44
C VAL A 90 16.28 4.24 0.82
N ASP A 91 15.16 4.71 0.26
CA ASP A 91 15.05 6.03 -0.36
C ASP A 91 15.22 7.18 0.63
N LEU A 92 14.78 6.99 1.87
CA LEU A 92 14.99 7.97 2.93
C LEU A 92 16.43 7.95 3.45
N ALA A 93 17.02 6.77 3.63
CA ALA A 93 18.37 6.63 4.18
C ALA A 93 19.46 7.12 3.22
N LEU A 94 19.21 7.01 1.91
CA LEU A 94 20.15 7.37 0.85
C LEU A 94 19.66 8.57 0.02
N SER A 95 18.84 9.44 0.61
CA SER A 95 18.30 10.61 -0.10
C SER A 95 19.43 11.58 -0.47
N ASP A 96 19.60 11.82 -1.77
CA ASP A 96 20.56 12.81 -2.28
C ASP A 96 19.91 14.20 -2.32
N ALA A 97 20.69 15.25 -2.00
CA ALA A 97 20.23 16.63 -1.89
C ALA A 97 19.63 17.19 -3.20
N LEU A 98 19.93 16.54 -4.33
CA LEU A 98 19.44 16.90 -5.67
C LEU A 98 18.20 16.10 -6.11
N SER A 99 17.80 15.08 -5.35
CA SER A 99 16.65 14.23 -5.70
C SER A 99 15.46 14.54 -4.81
N ALA A 100 14.68 15.56 -5.18
CA ALA A 100 13.36 15.82 -4.62
C ALA A 100 12.42 14.69 -5.02
N SER A 101 12.55 13.52 -4.37
CA SER A 101 11.61 12.42 -4.55
C SER A 101 10.28 12.84 -3.95
N SER A 102 9.31 13.17 -4.81
CA SER A 102 7.91 13.32 -4.43
C SER A 102 7.38 11.96 -4.00
N ARG A 103 7.64 11.63 -2.73
CA ARG A 103 7.13 10.40 -2.13
C ARG A 103 5.62 10.51 -2.04
N SER A 104 4.92 9.75 -2.87
CA SER A 104 3.47 9.65 -2.78
C SER A 104 3.08 9.05 -1.43
N ALA A 105 2.68 9.93 -0.50
CA ALA A 105 2.24 9.53 0.82
C ALA A 105 0.98 8.64 0.76
N SER A 106 0.19 8.72 -0.32
CA SER A 106 -0.94 7.81 -0.56
C SER A 106 -0.47 6.39 -0.91
N GLY A 107 0.59 6.25 -1.71
CA GLY A 107 1.19 4.95 -2.03
C GLY A 107 1.66 4.20 -0.79
N LEU A 108 2.36 4.88 0.13
CA LEU A 108 2.83 4.26 1.36
C LEU A 108 1.68 3.87 2.31
N ARG A 109 0.61 4.69 2.39
CA ARG A 109 -0.63 4.38 3.14
C ARG A 109 -1.28 3.09 2.65
N TRP A 110 -1.32 2.89 1.34
CA TRP A 110 -1.87 1.68 0.72
C TRP A 110 -1.09 0.43 1.15
N GLN A 111 0.25 0.50 1.15
CA GLN A 111 1.08 -0.63 1.56
C GLN A 111 0.95 -0.94 3.05
N VAL A 112 0.87 0.09 3.90
CA VAL A 112 0.62 -0.08 5.34
C VAL A 112 -0.74 -0.74 5.59
N ALA A 113 -1.79 -0.37 4.85
CA ALA A 113 -3.11 -0.99 4.97
C ALA A 113 -3.09 -2.49 4.64
N TRP A 114 -2.38 -2.88 3.58
CA TRP A 114 -2.17 -4.29 3.23
C TRP A 114 -1.45 -5.07 4.32
N LEU A 115 -0.47 -4.48 5.02
CA LEU A 115 0.18 -5.15 6.15
C LEU A 115 -0.71 -5.24 7.38
N ILE A 116 -1.45 -4.19 7.71
CA ILE A 116 -2.34 -4.18 8.88
C ILE A 116 -3.46 -5.23 8.74
N VAL A 117 -4.00 -5.40 7.53
CA VAL A 117 -5.14 -6.32 7.29
C VAL A 117 -4.66 -7.67 6.74
N GLY A 118 -3.84 -7.65 5.69
CA GLY A 118 -3.40 -8.86 4.97
C GLY A 118 -2.47 -9.74 5.79
N TYR A 119 -1.56 -9.16 6.59
CA TYR A 119 -0.61 -9.96 7.37
C TYR A 119 -1.26 -10.81 8.47
N PRO A 120 -2.18 -10.29 9.32
CA PRO A 120 -2.90 -11.12 10.27
C PRO A 120 -3.70 -12.24 9.60
N ILE A 121 -4.34 -11.96 8.46
CA ILE A 121 -5.10 -12.98 7.70
C ILE A 121 -4.14 -14.05 7.13
N PHE A 122 -2.96 -13.64 6.65
CA PHE A 122 -1.92 -14.57 6.19
C PHE A 122 -1.47 -15.52 7.31
N ILE A 123 -1.14 -14.99 8.50
CA ILE A 123 -0.74 -15.82 9.64
C ILE A 123 -1.88 -16.72 10.11
N PHE A 124 -3.10 -16.19 10.21
CA PHE A 124 -4.27 -16.97 10.61
C PHE A 124 -4.59 -18.10 9.63
N SER A 125 -4.57 -17.81 8.31
CA SER A 125 -4.79 -18.82 7.27
C SER A 125 -3.71 -19.90 7.30
N GLY A 126 -2.44 -19.52 7.47
CA GLY A 126 -1.32 -20.44 7.63
C GLY A 126 -1.47 -21.34 8.86
N ALA A 127 -1.85 -20.76 10.01
CA ALA A 127 -2.11 -21.51 11.24
C ALA A 127 -3.28 -22.49 11.09
N ARG A 128 -4.36 -22.08 10.41
CA ARG A 128 -5.51 -22.94 10.13
C ARG A 128 -5.15 -24.11 9.22
N LEU A 129 -4.40 -23.84 8.15
CA LEU A 129 -3.90 -24.86 7.23
C LEU A 129 -2.95 -25.83 7.96
N ALA A 130 -2.06 -25.32 8.82
CA ALA A 130 -1.17 -26.16 9.65
C ALA A 130 -1.95 -27.02 10.65
N ALA A 131 -2.99 -26.47 11.29
CA ALA A 131 -3.85 -27.23 12.20
C ALA A 131 -4.64 -28.33 11.48
N ALA A 132 -5.16 -28.05 10.28
CA ALA A 132 -5.86 -29.05 9.47
C ALA A 132 -4.93 -30.21 9.07
N ARG A 133 -3.67 -29.91 8.71
CA ARG A 133 -2.65 -30.93 8.40
C ARG A 133 -2.25 -31.78 9.60
N ARG A 134 -2.28 -31.23 10.82
CA ARG A 134 -2.02 -32.02 12.03
C ARG A 134 -3.11 -33.05 12.28
N LYS A 135 -4.37 -32.69 12.03
CA LYS A 135 -5.54 -33.56 12.22
C LYS A 135 -5.64 -34.68 11.18
N ASP A 136 -5.42 -34.36 9.90
CA ASP A 136 -5.55 -35.33 8.80
C ASP A 136 -4.20 -35.58 8.11
N PRO A 137 -3.54 -36.73 8.34
CA PRO A 137 -2.28 -37.08 7.65
C PRO A 137 -2.42 -37.11 6.12
N ASN A 138 -3.58 -37.49 5.59
CA ASN A 138 -3.83 -37.57 4.14
C ASN A 138 -3.84 -36.20 3.46
N ARG A 139 -4.14 -35.11 4.20
CA ARG A 139 -4.02 -33.74 3.68
C ARG A 139 -2.57 -33.26 3.56
N ARG A 140 -1.62 -33.98 4.16
CA ARG A 140 -0.19 -33.65 4.06
C ARG A 140 0.37 -33.98 2.68
N ALA A 141 -0.16 -35.03 2.04
CA ALA A 141 0.19 -35.48 0.69
C ALA A 141 -0.68 -34.82 -0.40
N SER A 142 -1.38 -33.72 -0.06
CA SER A 142 -2.26 -33.01 -0.98
C SER A 142 -1.50 -32.51 -2.21
N ARG A 143 -1.87 -33.03 -3.39
CA ARG A 143 -1.30 -32.63 -4.68
C ARG A 143 -1.53 -31.15 -4.97
N VAL A 144 -2.65 -30.60 -4.51
CA VAL A 144 -3.00 -29.18 -4.68
C VAL A 144 -2.01 -28.30 -3.93
N LYS A 145 -1.66 -28.66 -2.69
CA LYS A 145 -0.62 -27.98 -1.92
C LYS A 145 0.71 -28.02 -2.66
N ALA A 146 1.15 -29.23 -3.06
CA ALA A 146 2.43 -29.41 -3.72
C ALA A 146 2.51 -28.52 -4.97
N TRP A 147 1.51 -28.60 -5.85
CA TRP A 147 1.45 -27.79 -7.06
C TRP A 147 1.49 -26.29 -6.77
N LEU A 148 0.64 -25.77 -5.86
CA LEU A 148 0.63 -24.34 -5.52
C LEU A 148 1.92 -23.86 -4.84
N THR A 149 2.58 -24.73 -4.09
CA THR A 149 3.89 -24.44 -3.48
C THR A 149 4.95 -24.30 -4.56
N TYR A 150 5.00 -25.23 -5.52
CA TYR A 150 5.92 -25.13 -6.67
C TYR A 150 5.64 -23.91 -7.54
N VAL A 151 4.38 -23.55 -7.77
CA VAL A 151 4.01 -22.31 -8.47
C VAL A 151 4.60 -21.09 -7.76
N THR A 152 4.48 -21.02 -6.43
CA THR A 152 5.06 -19.94 -5.62
C THR A 152 6.58 -19.91 -5.70
N LEU A 153 7.23 -21.08 -5.66
CA LEU A 153 8.68 -21.20 -5.81
C LEU A 153 9.15 -20.72 -7.19
N VAL A 154 8.40 -20.99 -8.26
CA VAL A 154 8.70 -20.48 -9.60
C VAL A 154 8.64 -18.96 -9.62
N PHE A 155 7.59 -18.34 -9.07
CA PHE A 155 7.51 -16.88 -9.01
C PHE A 155 8.63 -16.25 -8.18
N ALA A 156 8.99 -16.85 -7.05
CA ALA A 156 10.11 -16.38 -6.23
C ALA A 156 11.46 -16.51 -6.94
N ALA A 157 11.69 -17.61 -7.66
CA ALA A 157 12.89 -17.81 -8.48
C ALA A 157 12.95 -16.80 -9.63
N LEU A 158 11.84 -16.57 -10.34
CA LEU A 158 11.75 -15.57 -11.41
C LEU A 158 12.01 -14.14 -10.89
N ALA A 159 11.49 -13.80 -9.71
CA ALA A 159 11.76 -12.51 -9.08
C ALA A 159 13.25 -12.33 -8.78
N LEU A 160 13.92 -13.36 -8.26
CA LEU A 160 15.35 -13.33 -7.96
C LEU A 160 16.21 -13.26 -9.22
N ILE A 161 15.85 -14.02 -10.27
CA ILE A 161 16.52 -13.96 -11.57
C ILE A 161 16.36 -12.56 -12.18
N GLY A 162 15.14 -12.01 -12.19
CA GLY A 162 14.88 -10.67 -12.71
C GLY A 162 15.64 -9.57 -11.95
N ASP A 163 15.71 -9.68 -10.61
CA ASP A 163 16.48 -8.78 -9.77
C ASP A 163 17.99 -8.84 -10.09
N PHE A 164 18.54 -10.04 -10.24
CA PHE A 164 19.94 -10.21 -10.63
C PHE A 164 20.23 -9.66 -12.03
N VAL A 165 19.32 -9.89 -13.00
CA VAL A 165 19.43 -9.30 -14.34
C VAL A 165 19.43 -7.76 -14.26
N ALA A 166 18.57 -7.16 -13.44
CA ALA A 166 18.54 -5.71 -13.25
C ALA A 166 19.86 -5.17 -12.65
N VAL A 167 20.46 -5.88 -11.69
CA VAL A 167 21.78 -5.54 -11.13
C VAL A 167 22.87 -5.59 -12.19
N VAL A 168 22.92 -6.65 -12.98
CA VAL A 168 23.91 -6.77 -14.06
C VAL A 168 23.70 -5.68 -15.10
N PHE A 169 22.46 -5.43 -15.51
CA PHE A 169 22.11 -4.37 -16.45
C PHE A 169 22.62 -2.99 -15.97
N GLN A 170 22.29 -2.61 -14.74
CA GLN A 170 22.72 -1.32 -14.19
C GLN A 170 24.24 -1.21 -13.99
N PHE A 171 24.90 -2.33 -13.70
CA PHE A 171 26.35 -2.42 -13.65
C PHE A 171 27.00 -2.20 -15.02
N LEU A 172 26.43 -2.79 -16.08
CA LEU A 172 26.90 -2.61 -17.46
C LEU A 172 26.68 -1.17 -17.96
N ASP A 173 25.61 -0.51 -17.53
CA ASP A 173 25.35 0.89 -17.82
C ASP A 173 26.25 1.87 -17.03
N GLY A 174 27.05 1.38 -16.07
CA GLY A 174 27.92 2.21 -15.25
C GLY A 174 27.19 3.08 -14.21
N GLU A 175 25.89 2.84 -14.01
CA GLU A 175 24.97 3.62 -13.18
C GLU A 175 24.61 2.91 -11.85
N LEU A 176 25.41 1.92 -11.45
CA LEU A 176 25.14 1.12 -10.25
C LEU A 176 25.26 1.98 -8.98
N SER A 177 24.13 2.45 -8.46
CA SER A 177 24.06 3.25 -7.23
C SER A 177 23.91 2.37 -5.97
N ALA A 178 24.41 2.87 -4.83
CA ALA A 178 24.19 2.23 -3.53
C ALA A 178 22.69 2.07 -3.19
N ARG A 179 21.86 3.02 -3.66
CA ARG A 179 20.40 3.00 -3.53
C ARG A 179 19.78 1.86 -4.32
N PHE A 180 20.20 1.68 -5.57
CA PHE A 180 19.77 0.57 -6.39
C PHE A 180 20.18 -0.78 -5.77
N LEU A 181 21.44 -0.93 -5.38
CA LEU A 181 21.95 -2.18 -4.79
C LEU A 181 21.23 -2.54 -3.48
N SER A 182 20.91 -1.54 -2.65
CA SER A 182 20.13 -1.74 -1.42
C SER A 182 18.71 -2.23 -1.72
N LYS A 183 18.05 -1.69 -2.76
CA LYS A 183 16.72 -2.17 -3.20
C LYS A 183 16.78 -3.59 -3.75
N ALA A 184 17.77 -3.89 -4.59
CA ALA A 184 17.99 -5.25 -5.08
C ALA A 184 18.21 -6.23 -3.92
N GLY A 185 19.04 -5.85 -2.93
CA GLY A 185 19.25 -6.63 -1.71
C GLY A 185 17.96 -6.94 -0.94
N VAL A 186 17.01 -5.99 -0.88
CA VAL A 186 15.68 -6.22 -0.29
C VAL A 186 14.88 -7.27 -1.08
N VAL A 187 14.86 -7.18 -2.41
CA VAL A 187 14.16 -8.16 -3.26
C VAL A 187 14.77 -9.54 -3.10
N ALA A 188 16.10 -9.65 -3.17
CA ALA A 188 16.85 -10.88 -2.96
C ALA A 188 16.57 -11.51 -1.58
N ALA A 189 16.52 -10.70 -0.51
CA ALA A 189 16.20 -11.17 0.83
C ALA A 189 14.78 -11.73 0.94
N ILE A 190 13.78 -11.04 0.36
CA ILE A 190 12.38 -11.47 0.37
C ILE A 190 12.22 -12.76 -0.46
N ALA A 191 12.67 -12.75 -1.71
CA ALA A 191 12.56 -13.90 -2.61
C ALA A 191 13.34 -15.11 -2.07
N GLY A 192 14.54 -14.89 -1.54
CA GLY A 192 15.36 -15.92 -0.89
C GLY A 192 14.70 -16.51 0.35
N ALA A 193 14.07 -15.69 1.19
CA ALA A 193 13.32 -16.18 2.35
C ALA A 193 12.11 -17.03 1.95
N ILE A 194 11.37 -16.62 0.91
CA ILE A 194 10.25 -17.40 0.36
C ILE A 194 10.76 -18.74 -0.17
N LEU A 195 11.80 -18.73 -1.01
CA LEU A 195 12.42 -19.95 -1.55
C LEU A 195 12.85 -20.88 -0.42
N PHE A 196 13.58 -20.38 0.57
CA PHE A 196 14.10 -21.17 1.68
C PHE A 196 12.99 -21.82 2.53
N VAL A 197 11.95 -21.05 2.87
CA VAL A 197 10.85 -21.57 3.70
C VAL A 197 10.02 -22.61 2.95
N TYR A 198 9.66 -22.33 1.69
CA TYR A 198 8.75 -23.17 0.92
C TYR A 198 9.45 -24.37 0.25
N SER A 199 10.74 -24.30 -0.09
CA SER A 199 11.50 -25.48 -0.55
C SER A 199 11.60 -26.52 0.57
N ARG A 200 11.87 -26.05 1.79
CA ARG A 200 11.91 -26.92 2.96
C ARG A 200 10.53 -27.52 3.28
N ASP A 201 9.45 -26.77 3.11
CA ASP A 201 8.09 -27.31 3.27
C ASP A 201 7.71 -28.31 2.15
N ALA A 202 8.31 -28.20 0.97
CA ALA A 202 8.13 -29.15 -0.13
C ALA A 202 8.93 -30.46 0.09
N GLU A 203 10.13 -30.38 0.67
CA GLU A 203 11.01 -31.55 0.90
C GLU A 203 10.64 -32.35 2.15
N ARG A 204 9.97 -31.74 3.13
CA ARG A 204 9.63 -32.43 4.38
C ARG A 204 8.53 -33.47 4.21
N ARG A 205 8.92 -34.74 4.25
CA ARG A 205 8.02 -35.91 4.26
C ARG A 205 7.69 -36.43 5.66
N VAL A 206 8.51 -36.11 6.68
CA VAL A 206 8.39 -36.68 8.05
C VAL A 206 7.78 -35.68 9.04
N ALA A 207 6.89 -36.17 9.92
CA ALA A 207 6.22 -35.37 10.94
C ALA A 207 7.17 -35.05 12.11
N GLY A 208 7.64 -33.81 12.20
CA GLY A 208 8.40 -33.28 13.33
C GLY A 208 7.91 -31.89 13.75
N VAL A 209 8.20 -31.48 14.99
CA VAL A 209 7.90 -30.12 15.46
C VAL A 209 8.84 -29.16 14.74
N ASP A 210 8.28 -28.25 13.93
CA ASP A 210 9.05 -27.29 13.16
C ASP A 210 9.43 -26.06 14.00
N TYR A 211 10.46 -26.20 14.83
CA TYR A 211 10.99 -25.09 15.62
C TYR A 211 11.48 -23.94 14.75
N LEU A 212 12.20 -24.24 13.66
CA LEU A 212 12.77 -23.21 12.80
C LEU A 212 11.66 -22.43 12.07
N GLY A 213 10.63 -23.10 11.54
CA GLY A 213 9.51 -22.41 10.90
C GLY A 213 8.75 -21.51 11.87
N ARG A 214 8.64 -21.91 13.15
CA ARG A 214 8.07 -21.03 14.19
C ARG A 214 8.95 -19.81 14.46
N VAL A 215 10.27 -19.99 14.57
CA VAL A 215 11.22 -18.89 14.76
C VAL A 215 11.17 -17.91 13.59
N ILE A 216 11.17 -18.42 12.35
CA ILE A 216 11.06 -17.59 11.14
C ILE A 216 9.75 -16.81 11.15
N ALA A 217 8.62 -17.45 11.45
CA ALA A 217 7.33 -16.76 11.52
C ALA A 217 7.30 -15.63 12.57
N ILE A 218 7.90 -15.84 13.75
CA ILE A 218 8.04 -14.82 14.79
C ILE A 218 8.94 -13.69 14.31
N ALA A 219 10.11 -14.01 13.74
CA ALA A 219 11.03 -13.01 13.22
C ALA A 219 10.38 -12.16 12.12
N THR A 220 9.66 -12.77 11.17
CA THR A 220 8.90 -12.05 10.15
C THR A 220 7.81 -11.17 10.78
N SER A 221 7.11 -11.64 11.82
CA SER A 221 6.08 -10.85 12.50
C SER A 221 6.67 -9.59 13.16
N VAL A 222 7.83 -9.73 13.80
CA VAL A 222 8.56 -8.61 14.41
C VAL A 222 9.02 -7.62 13.34
N ILE A 223 9.58 -8.11 12.22
CA ILE A 223 10.01 -7.24 11.11
C ILE A 223 8.83 -6.47 10.53
N VAL A 224 7.70 -7.12 10.27
CA VAL A 224 6.49 -6.46 9.75
C VAL A 224 5.98 -5.41 10.74
N ALA A 225 5.95 -5.72 12.04
CA ALA A 225 5.53 -4.76 13.06
C ALA A 225 6.46 -3.54 13.13
N LEU A 226 7.78 -3.75 13.04
CA LEU A 226 8.77 -2.67 12.99
C LEU A 226 8.62 -1.81 11.73
N LEU A 227 8.41 -2.42 10.56
CA LEU A 227 8.18 -1.69 9.31
C LEU A 227 6.90 -0.86 9.34
N VAL A 228 5.82 -1.40 9.92
CA VAL A 228 4.55 -0.66 10.09
C VAL A 228 4.74 0.49 11.08
N ALA A 229 5.39 0.25 12.23
CA ALA A 229 5.69 1.29 13.21
C ALA A 229 6.55 2.41 12.61
N TRP A 230 7.58 2.04 11.85
CA TRP A 230 8.42 2.98 11.11
C TRP A 230 7.64 3.74 10.04
N ALA A 231 6.78 3.07 9.27
CA ALA A 231 5.95 3.73 8.27
C ALA A 231 5.02 4.79 8.88
N PHE A 232 4.50 4.56 10.09
CA PHE A 232 3.68 5.56 10.80
C PHE A 232 4.46 6.84 11.17
N THR A 233 5.77 6.77 11.35
CA THR A 233 6.59 7.98 11.59
C THR A 233 6.68 8.87 10.34
N ILE A 234 6.51 8.29 9.14
CA ILE A 234 6.61 9.00 7.85
C ILE A 234 5.24 9.39 7.29
N VAL A 235 4.32 8.43 7.25
CA VAL A 235 2.97 8.57 6.67
C VAL A 235 2.11 9.55 7.48
N ARG A 236 2.54 9.85 8.72
CA ARG A 236 1.83 10.64 9.73
C ARG A 236 0.53 9.95 10.16
N SER A 237 0.06 10.27 11.36
CA SER A 237 -1.19 9.71 11.88
C SER A 237 -2.41 10.21 11.09
N PRO A 238 -3.55 9.49 11.13
CA PRO A 238 -4.80 9.95 10.50
C PRO A 238 -5.25 11.33 10.98
N SER A 239 -5.04 11.67 12.25
CA SER A 239 -5.35 13.00 12.81
C SER A 239 -4.47 14.07 12.18
N ALA A 240 -3.17 13.83 12.07
CA ALA A 240 -2.24 14.74 11.43
C ALA A 240 -2.55 14.97 9.95
N ALA A 241 -3.04 13.93 9.24
CA ALA A 241 -3.47 14.05 7.86
C ALA A 241 -4.81 14.81 7.72
N ARG A 242 -5.69 14.79 8.73
CA ARG A 242 -6.90 15.63 8.74
C ARG A 242 -6.57 17.09 9.01
N ALA A 243 -5.69 17.36 9.98
CA ALA A 243 -5.18 18.69 10.28
C ALA A 243 -4.52 19.34 9.05
N GLU A 244 -3.68 18.60 8.32
CA GLU A 244 -3.03 19.09 7.10
C GLU A 244 -4.04 19.45 6.00
N ARG A 245 -5.06 18.60 5.76
CA ARG A 245 -6.14 18.92 4.79
C ARG A 245 -7.01 20.10 5.25
N ALA A 246 -7.24 20.24 6.56
CA ALA A 246 -7.98 21.37 7.10
C ALA A 246 -7.19 22.67 6.89
N ASP A 247 -5.89 22.67 7.17
CA ASP A 247 -5.00 23.82 6.94
C ASP A 247 -4.90 24.17 5.44
N GLU A 248 -4.77 23.18 4.54
CA GLU A 248 -4.83 23.40 3.08
C GLU A 248 -6.16 24.01 2.65
N ARG A 249 -7.27 23.55 3.23
CA ARG A 249 -8.60 24.10 2.94
C ARG A 249 -8.74 25.52 3.46
N ARG A 250 -8.24 25.84 4.66
CA ARG A 250 -8.22 27.20 5.21
C ARG A 250 -7.47 28.18 4.31
N LEU A 251 -6.34 27.76 3.73
CA LEU A 251 -5.61 28.57 2.74
C LEU A 251 -6.43 28.83 1.47
N ALA A 252 -7.13 27.82 0.96
CA ALA A 252 -8.03 27.97 -0.19
C ALA A 252 -9.25 28.87 0.13
N ASP A 253 -9.75 28.81 1.36
CA ASP A 253 -10.83 29.66 1.83
C ASP A 253 -10.36 31.12 1.96
N ILE A 254 -9.15 31.38 2.47
CA ILE A 254 -8.53 32.73 2.48
C ILE A 254 -8.43 33.28 1.05
N GLN A 255 -7.98 32.49 0.08
CA GLN A 255 -7.97 32.89 -1.33
C GLN A 255 -9.36 33.26 -1.85
N SER A 256 -10.38 32.53 -1.42
CA SER A 256 -11.78 32.77 -1.80
C SER A 256 -12.32 34.05 -1.14
N ILE A 257 -11.95 34.34 0.10
CA ILE A 257 -12.29 35.57 0.82
C ILE A 257 -11.65 36.79 0.16
N VAL A 258 -10.33 36.73 -0.11
CA VAL A 258 -9.60 37.82 -0.77
C VAL A 258 -10.26 38.16 -2.11
N ARG A 259 -10.61 37.13 -2.89
CA ARG A 259 -11.33 37.27 -4.15
C ARG A 259 -12.70 37.94 -3.99
N LEU A 260 -13.48 37.54 -2.98
CA LEU A 260 -14.79 38.15 -2.70
C LEU A 260 -14.66 39.64 -2.39
N VAL A 261 -13.64 40.02 -1.61
CA VAL A 261 -13.36 41.42 -1.25
C VAL A 261 -12.90 42.22 -2.46
N ASP A 262 -11.99 41.70 -3.28
CA ASP A 262 -11.54 42.37 -4.51
C ASP A 262 -12.68 42.55 -5.53
N CYS A 263 -13.56 41.55 -5.64
CA CYS A 263 -14.81 41.64 -6.42
C CYS A 263 -15.71 42.77 -5.91
N HIS A 264 -15.96 42.83 -4.60
CA HIS A 264 -16.79 43.87 -4.01
C HIS A 264 -16.22 45.25 -4.30
N ALA A 265 -14.92 45.44 -4.05
CA ALA A 265 -14.28 46.73 -4.27
C ALA A 265 -14.27 47.15 -5.75
N SER A 266 -14.13 46.21 -6.67
CA SER A 266 -14.15 46.49 -8.12
C SER A 266 -15.49 47.06 -8.58
N TYR A 267 -16.61 46.66 -7.97
CA TYR A 267 -17.95 47.09 -8.38
C TYR A 267 -18.55 48.20 -7.51
N PHE A 268 -18.17 48.26 -6.23
CA PHE A 268 -18.80 49.16 -5.24
C PHE A 268 -17.82 50.11 -4.58
N GLY A 269 -16.51 49.94 -4.80
CA GLY A 269 -15.45 50.72 -4.18
C GLY A 269 -15.11 50.25 -2.76
N GLY A 270 -13.82 50.07 -2.50
CA GLY A 270 -13.27 49.83 -1.17
C GLY A 270 -13.60 48.49 -0.52
N ALA A 271 -13.00 48.28 0.66
CA ALA A 271 -13.23 47.09 1.48
C ALA A 271 -14.65 47.09 2.10
N PRO A 272 -15.35 45.95 2.13
CA PRO A 272 -16.67 45.85 2.74
C PRO A 272 -16.61 45.91 4.27
N GLU A 273 -17.73 46.25 4.93
CA GLU A 273 -17.85 46.22 6.40
C GLU A 273 -17.83 44.78 6.93
N THR A 274 -18.49 43.85 6.23
CA THR A 274 -18.52 42.42 6.56
C THR A 274 -18.50 41.58 5.30
N LEU A 275 -18.01 40.33 5.40
CA LEU A 275 -18.01 39.39 4.27
C LEU A 275 -19.43 39.07 3.79
N GLN A 276 -20.39 38.96 4.71
CA GLN A 276 -21.77 38.69 4.34
C GLN A 276 -22.39 39.86 3.58
N ALA A 277 -22.17 41.11 4.01
CA ALA A 277 -22.64 42.29 3.29
C ALA A 277 -22.04 42.39 1.87
N ALA A 278 -20.79 41.97 1.70
CA ALA A 278 -20.15 41.90 0.38
C ALA A 278 -20.84 40.88 -0.53
N ALA A 279 -21.09 39.67 -0.02
CA ALA A 279 -21.74 38.60 -0.76
C ALA A 279 -23.18 38.96 -1.15
N ASP A 280 -23.96 39.54 -0.22
CA ASP A 280 -25.34 39.95 -0.46
C ASP A 280 -25.42 41.01 -1.58
N ARG A 281 -24.59 42.06 -1.52
CA ARG A 281 -24.54 43.10 -2.56
C ARG A 281 -24.10 42.57 -3.92
N LEU A 282 -23.10 41.68 -3.94
CA LEU A 282 -22.66 41.06 -5.19
C LEU A 282 -23.74 40.15 -5.77
N GLY A 283 -24.52 39.46 -4.92
CA GLY A 283 -25.68 38.66 -5.33
C GLY A 283 -26.81 39.51 -5.92
N GLU A 284 -27.15 40.63 -5.27
CA GLU A 284 -28.12 41.60 -5.81
C GLU A 284 -27.69 42.14 -7.17
N ARG A 285 -26.41 42.51 -7.33
CA ARG A 285 -25.86 42.94 -8.61
C ARG A 285 -25.92 41.83 -9.64
N ALA A 286 -25.53 40.61 -9.31
CA ALA A 286 -25.56 39.46 -10.22
C ALA A 286 -26.97 39.19 -10.81
N SER A 287 -28.02 39.51 -10.04
CA SER A 287 -29.40 39.36 -10.48
C SER A 287 -29.83 40.37 -11.55
N SER A 288 -29.13 41.51 -11.64
CA SER A 288 -29.51 42.64 -12.50
C SER A 288 -28.47 42.99 -13.57
N GLN A 289 -27.19 42.69 -13.33
CA GLN A 289 -26.07 43.03 -14.20
C GLN A 289 -25.04 41.88 -14.21
N PRO A 290 -24.36 41.64 -15.36
CA PRO A 290 -23.30 40.65 -15.42
C PRO A 290 -22.16 41.04 -14.48
N ILE A 291 -21.75 40.08 -13.65
CA ILE A 291 -20.53 40.11 -12.85
C ILE A 291 -19.59 39.02 -13.35
N ALA A 292 -18.29 39.18 -13.12
CA ALA A 292 -17.34 38.16 -13.54
C ALA A 292 -17.51 36.84 -12.74
N PRO A 293 -17.13 35.68 -13.30
CA PRO A 293 -17.49 34.36 -12.77
C PRO A 293 -16.76 33.98 -11.48
N ASN A 294 -17.50 33.59 -10.44
CA ASN A 294 -17.04 33.34 -9.05
C ASN A 294 -16.99 34.57 -8.11
N CYS A 295 -17.67 35.68 -8.44
CA CYS A 295 -17.72 36.88 -7.58
C CYS A 295 -18.88 36.82 -6.57
N ALA A 296 -19.97 36.13 -6.88
CA ALA A 296 -21.14 36.00 -5.99
C ALA A 296 -21.15 34.64 -5.27
N LEU A 297 -19.99 34.23 -4.75
CA LEU A 297 -19.89 33.04 -3.90
C LEU A 297 -20.23 33.40 -2.45
N SER A 298 -20.91 32.51 -1.75
CA SER A 298 -21.09 32.63 -0.30
C SER A 298 -19.72 32.62 0.40
N PRO A 299 -19.55 33.40 1.49
CA PRO A 299 -18.33 33.38 2.26
C PRO A 299 -18.06 31.95 2.79
N PRO A 300 -16.82 31.45 2.70
CA PRO A 300 -16.49 30.15 3.28
C PRO A 300 -16.49 30.22 4.82
N GLU A 301 -16.75 29.09 5.46
CA GLU A 301 -16.66 28.87 6.91
C GLU A 301 -15.50 27.93 7.22
N ASP A 302 -14.95 27.98 8.44
CA ASP A 302 -13.85 27.11 8.83
C ASP A 302 -14.29 25.62 8.76
N PRO A 303 -13.52 24.75 8.07
CA PRO A 303 -13.94 23.38 7.76
C PRO A 303 -14.02 22.44 8.98
N VAL A 304 -13.52 22.87 10.13
CA VAL A 304 -13.48 22.07 11.37
C VAL A 304 -14.49 22.61 12.39
N THR A 305 -14.55 23.92 12.56
CA THR A 305 -15.39 24.59 13.57
C THR A 305 -16.75 25.02 13.04
N GLY A 306 -16.88 25.26 11.72
CA GLY A 306 -18.09 25.81 11.12
C GLY A 306 -18.32 27.29 11.44
N GLU A 307 -17.37 27.94 12.09
CA GLU A 307 -17.45 29.37 12.40
C GLU A 307 -16.98 30.20 11.19
N PRO A 308 -17.54 31.40 10.97
CA PRO A 308 -17.06 32.30 9.94
C PRO A 308 -15.63 32.77 10.26
N TYR A 309 -14.82 32.96 9.21
CA TYR A 309 -13.47 33.51 9.37
C TYR A 309 -13.51 34.93 9.95
N VAL A 310 -12.52 35.24 10.79
CA VAL A 310 -12.39 36.60 11.35
C VAL A 310 -11.93 37.53 10.24
N PHE A 311 -12.76 38.52 9.92
CA PHE A 311 -12.51 39.55 8.93
C PHE A 311 -12.63 40.93 9.58
N ARG A 312 -11.66 41.82 9.29
CA ARG A 312 -11.70 43.21 9.74
C ARG A 312 -11.30 44.14 8.61
N SER A 313 -12.11 45.14 8.33
CA SER A 313 -11.67 46.27 7.50
C SER A 313 -10.76 47.17 8.36
N THR A 314 -9.49 47.29 7.96
CA THR A 314 -8.48 48.10 8.65
C THR A 314 -8.35 49.50 8.06
N GLY A 315 -8.95 49.73 6.89
CA GLY A 315 -8.98 51.00 6.18
C GLY A 315 -9.86 50.93 4.93
N ALA A 316 -9.95 52.02 4.17
CA ALA A 316 -10.82 52.09 2.98
C ALA A 316 -10.43 51.08 1.88
N GLN A 317 -9.15 50.74 1.79
CA GLN A 317 -8.59 49.80 0.80
C GLN A 317 -7.76 48.70 1.47
N THR A 318 -7.88 48.50 2.79
CA THR A 318 -7.09 47.49 3.52
C THR A 318 -7.98 46.66 4.42
N PHE A 319 -7.66 45.37 4.52
CA PHE A 319 -8.42 44.42 5.32
C PHE A 319 -7.52 43.30 5.85
N GLU A 320 -7.93 42.73 6.98
CA GLU A 320 -7.28 41.63 7.67
C GLU A 320 -8.19 40.39 7.63
N VAL A 321 -7.61 39.22 7.34
CA VAL A 321 -8.28 37.91 7.43
C VAL A 321 -7.47 36.99 8.33
N CYS A 322 -8.10 36.41 9.34
CA CYS A 322 -7.45 35.46 10.25
C CYS A 322 -8.02 34.05 10.14
N ALA A 323 -7.14 33.06 10.25
CA ALA A 323 -7.48 31.65 10.38
C ALA A 323 -6.65 30.99 11.49
N THR A 324 -7.18 29.94 12.11
CA THR A 324 -6.45 29.16 13.12
C THR A 324 -5.92 27.89 12.49
N PHE A 325 -4.60 27.76 12.38
CA PHE A 325 -3.94 26.60 11.78
C PHE A 325 -3.62 25.56 12.86
N GLU A 326 -3.82 24.29 12.56
CA GLU A 326 -3.57 23.20 13.51
C GLU A 326 -2.13 22.70 13.47
N ARG A 327 -1.45 22.88 12.33
CA ARG A 327 -0.09 22.37 12.13
C ARG A 327 0.84 23.45 11.60
N GLY A 328 0.42 24.13 10.54
CA GLY A 328 1.31 24.95 9.73
C GLY A 328 2.33 24.15 8.91
N TRP A 329 3.23 24.87 8.25
CA TRP A 329 4.28 24.41 7.35
C TRP A 329 5.66 24.66 7.98
N PRO A 330 6.16 23.76 8.84
CA PRO A 330 7.48 23.91 9.46
C PRO A 330 8.58 23.91 8.40
N ARG A 331 9.54 24.82 8.53
CA ARG A 331 10.66 25.00 7.60
C ARG A 331 11.52 23.73 7.46
N GLY A 332 11.93 23.42 6.23
CA GLY A 332 12.95 22.44 5.91
C GLY A 332 12.43 21.07 5.47
N ARG A 333 12.24 20.88 4.16
CA ARG A 333 12.46 19.57 3.50
C ARG A 333 12.63 19.56 1.98
N GLY A 334 13.18 20.60 1.37
CA GLY A 334 13.56 20.56 -0.06
C GLY A 334 14.08 21.89 -0.59
N PRO A 335 14.70 21.89 -1.78
CA PRO A 335 15.15 23.11 -2.46
C PRO A 335 14.00 23.98 -3.00
N ASP A 336 12.77 23.46 -3.01
CA ASP A 336 11.53 24.18 -3.31
C ASP A 336 10.65 24.27 -2.04
N ASP A 337 11.23 24.85 -0.98
CA ASP A 337 10.54 25.20 0.27
C ASP A 337 10.07 26.66 0.16
N SER A 338 9.26 26.94 -0.87
CA SER A 338 8.61 28.23 -0.98
C SER A 338 7.61 28.38 0.17
N GLN A 339 8.06 29.01 1.26
CA GLN A 339 7.25 29.43 2.42
C GLN A 339 6.24 30.52 2.05
N ARG A 340 6.01 30.73 0.76
CA ARG A 340 5.17 31.74 0.17
C ARG A 340 4.24 31.07 -0.81
N MET A 341 2.94 31.21 -0.57
CA MET A 341 1.93 30.84 -1.54
C MET A 341 1.52 32.11 -2.29
N GLU A 342 1.70 32.12 -3.60
CA GLU A 342 1.16 33.18 -4.46
C GLU A 342 -0.36 33.07 -4.52
N LEU A 343 -1.04 34.17 -4.23
CA LEU A 343 -2.48 34.31 -4.40
C LEU A 343 -2.73 34.71 -5.85
N ARG A 344 -3.51 33.90 -6.59
CA ARG A 344 -3.94 34.29 -7.93
C ARG A 344 -4.95 35.43 -7.83
N ASP A 345 -4.73 36.47 -8.62
CA ASP A 345 -5.72 37.53 -8.83
C ASP A 345 -6.99 36.95 -9.48
N TRP A 346 -8.11 37.54 -9.12
CA TRP A 346 -9.45 37.30 -9.65
C TRP A 346 -9.51 37.35 -11.19
N ARG A 347 -8.75 38.26 -11.84
CA ARG A 347 -8.70 38.39 -13.31
C ARG A 347 -7.86 37.30 -13.99
N GLY A 348 -7.20 36.42 -13.24
CA GLY A 348 -6.41 35.32 -13.79
C GLY A 348 -5.06 35.72 -14.39
N SER A 349 -4.67 37.00 -14.34
CA SER A 349 -3.32 37.46 -14.67
C SER A 349 -2.37 37.29 -13.47
N LEU A 350 -1.11 36.96 -13.75
CA LEU A 350 -0.03 36.85 -12.76
C LEU A 350 0.51 38.23 -12.33
N GLN A 351 -0.28 39.30 -12.44
CA GLN A 351 0.21 40.69 -12.36
C GLN A 351 -0.28 41.48 -11.14
N GLY A 352 -0.61 40.81 -10.05
CA GLY A 352 -0.72 41.42 -8.72
C GLY A 352 0.05 40.59 -7.70
N GLU A 353 1.20 41.10 -7.23
CA GLU A 353 2.10 40.50 -6.24
C GLU A 353 1.42 40.34 -4.86
N ARG A 354 0.49 39.38 -4.70
CA ARG A 354 0.07 38.96 -3.36
C ARG A 354 0.60 37.58 -3.08
N SER A 355 1.48 37.48 -2.10
CA SER A 355 1.89 36.21 -1.52
C SER A 355 1.54 36.22 -0.05
N ILE A 356 1.12 35.07 0.47
CA ILE A 356 0.99 34.87 1.91
C ILE A 356 2.11 33.98 2.40
N GLU A 357 2.69 34.35 3.54
CA GLU A 357 3.64 33.50 4.24
C GLU A 357 2.88 32.37 4.92
N LEU A 358 3.31 31.14 4.63
CA LEU A 358 2.70 29.97 5.25
C LEU A 358 3.00 29.99 6.77
N PRO A 359 2.00 29.69 7.61
CA PRO A 359 2.18 29.71 9.06
C PRO A 359 3.14 28.60 9.44
N ILE A 360 4.21 28.91 10.19
CA ILE A 360 5.29 27.95 10.50
C ILE A 360 4.81 26.87 11.49
N GLY A 361 3.82 27.20 12.33
CA GLY A 361 3.32 26.35 13.39
C GLY A 361 1.83 26.51 13.61
N ALA A 362 1.31 25.73 14.56
CA ALA A 362 -0.09 25.80 14.98
C ALA A 362 -0.39 27.14 15.68
N GLY A 363 -1.59 27.68 15.44
CA GLY A 363 -2.08 28.88 16.09
C GLY A 363 -2.89 29.80 15.17
N PRO A 364 -3.49 30.85 15.74
CA PRO A 364 -4.13 31.91 14.97
C PRO A 364 -3.08 32.69 14.17
N THR A 365 -3.33 32.87 12.88
CA THR A 365 -2.50 33.68 11.98
C THR A 365 -3.42 34.62 11.20
N CYS A 366 -3.07 35.91 11.19
CA CYS A 366 -3.78 36.94 10.46
C CYS A 366 -2.94 37.41 9.28
N TYR A 367 -3.61 37.71 8.18
CA TYR A 367 -3.00 38.19 6.95
C TYR A 367 -3.60 39.55 6.59
N ASP A 368 -2.74 40.54 6.42
CA ASP A 368 -3.12 41.85 5.94
C ASP A 368 -3.06 41.91 4.41
N PHE A 369 -4.13 42.46 3.83
CA PHE A 369 -4.26 42.64 2.39
C PHE A 369 -4.67 44.08 2.08
N ALA A 370 -4.15 44.60 0.98
CA ALA A 370 -4.72 45.75 0.30
C ALA A 370 -5.69 45.25 -0.76
N VAL A 371 -6.79 45.95 -1.01
CA VAL A 371 -7.72 45.70 -2.12
C VAL A 371 -7.00 45.91 -3.46
N ALA A 372 -7.37 45.17 -4.50
CA ALA A 372 -6.71 45.26 -5.80
C ALA A 372 -7.04 46.60 -6.45
N GLU A 373 -6.03 47.40 -6.79
CA GLU A 373 -6.23 48.62 -7.55
C GLU A 373 -6.83 48.26 -8.91
N VAL A 374 -7.99 48.87 -9.21
CA VAL A 374 -8.61 48.78 -10.53
C VAL A 374 -7.77 49.64 -11.47
N ARG A 375 -6.74 49.06 -12.07
CA ARG A 375 -6.07 49.71 -13.20
C ARG A 375 -7.05 49.71 -14.37
N ASP A 376 -7.41 50.90 -14.83
CA ASP A 376 -8.31 51.11 -15.96
C ASP A 376 -7.65 50.51 -17.21
N PRO A 377 -8.31 49.58 -17.93
CA PRO A 377 -7.71 48.98 -19.12
C PRO A 377 -7.38 49.99 -20.24
N ASP A 378 -7.88 51.23 -20.17
CA ASP A 378 -7.55 52.32 -21.10
C ASP A 378 -6.33 53.15 -20.68
N GLU A 379 -5.70 52.86 -19.54
CA GLU A 379 -4.47 53.54 -19.09
C GLU A 379 -3.23 52.78 -19.58
N THR A 380 -3.03 52.76 -20.90
CA THR A 380 -1.77 52.36 -21.53
C THR A 380 -0.88 53.58 -21.72
N ASP A 381 0.25 53.62 -21.00
CA ASP A 381 1.44 54.41 -21.37
C ASP A 381 2.13 53.85 -22.62
#